data_AF-A0A4U8Z316-F1
#
_entry.id   AF-A0A4U8Z316-F1
#
_cell.length_a   1.000
_cell.length_b   1.000
_cell.length_c   1.000
_cell.angle_alpha   90.00
_cell.angle_beta   90.00
_cell.angle_gamma   90.00
#
_symmetry.space_group_name_H-M   'P 1'
#
loop_
_entity.id
_entity.type
_entity.pdbx_description
1 polymer ?
#
loop_
_entity_poly.entity_id
_entity_poly.type
_entity_poly.pdbx_seq_one_letter_code
_entity_poly.pdbx_strand_id
1 'polypeptide(L)' 'MSDSSPIHALKANLEAARLQAVEELAAKGASLTPDGLQKLASLQMALTAVREEIEAHDVKIGGGGEVPLK' A
#
# COMPACT_ATOMS: atom_id res chain seq x y z
N MET A 1 7.07 1.73 21.45
CA MET A 1 6.21 0.84 20.64
C MET A 1 5.81 1.67 19.45
N SER A 2 6.16 1.24 18.24
CA SER A 2 5.99 2.09 17.06
C SER A 2 4.51 2.25 16.78
N ASP A 3 3.97 3.43 17.08
CA ASP A 3 2.63 3.86 16.68
C ASP A 3 2.60 4.01 15.15
N SER A 4 2.61 2.88 14.45
CA SER A 4 2.34 2.84 13.01
C SER A 4 0.93 3.35 12.82
N SER A 5 0.78 4.52 12.20
CA SER A 5 -0.54 5.06 11.86
C SER A 5 -1.38 3.99 11.13
N PRO A 6 -2.71 3.98 11.31
CA PRO A 6 -3.58 2.97 10.68
C PRO A 6 -3.37 2.82 9.17
N ILE A 7 -3.02 3.91 8.47
CA ILE A 7 -2.75 3.89 7.03
C ILE A 7 -1.43 3.19 6.67
N HIS A 8 -0.39 3.31 7.50
CA HIS A 8 0.85 2.54 7.32
C HIS A 8 0.64 1.05 7.63
N ALA A 9 -0.18 0.73 8.64
CA ALA A 9 -0.56 -0.65 8.92
C ALA A 9 -1.37 -1.26 7.76
N LEU A 10 -2.31 -0.50 7.18
CA LEU A 10 -3.06 -0.90 5.99
C LEU A 10 -2.13 -1.15 4.80
N LYS A 11 -1.16 -0.24 4.53
CA LYS A 11 -0.15 -0.43 3.49
C LYS A 11 0.62 -1.74 3.69
N ALA A 12 1.13 -1.99 4.90
CA ALA A 12 1.89 -3.21 5.19
C ALA A 12 1.06 -4.48 4.97
N ASN A 13 -0.20 -4.50 5.42
CA ASN A 13 -1.10 -5.62 5.21
C ASN A 13 -1.39 -5.88 3.73
N LEU A 14 -1.60 -4.83 2.95
CA LEU A 14 -1.81 -4.94 1.51
C LEU A 14 -0.54 -5.43 0.77
N GLU A 15 0.65 -5.00 1.20
CA GLU A 15 1.93 -5.47 0.65
C GLU A 15 2.12 -6.97 0.91
N ALA A 16 1.81 -7.43 2.13
CA ALA A 16 1.83 -8.84 2.49
C ALA A 16 0.81 -9.67 1.67
N ALA A 17 -0.43 -9.20 1.56
CA ALA A 17 -1.47 -9.88 0.78
C ALA A 17 -1.10 -9.96 -0.72
N ARG A 18 -0.49 -8.91 -1.29
CA ARG A 18 0.02 -8.93 -2.66
C ARG A 18 1.13 -9.95 -2.84
N LEU A 19 2.08 -10.01 -1.90
CA LEU A 19 3.17 -10.99 -1.95
C LEU A 19 2.62 -12.42 -1.96
N GLN A 20 1.72 -12.73 -1.02
CA GLN A 20 1.07 -14.04 -0.96
C GLN A 20 0.34 -14.38 -2.27
N ALA A 21 -0.40 -13.44 -2.86
CA ALA A 21 -1.08 -13.68 -4.13
C ALA A 21 -0.11 -13.95 -5.29
N VAL A 22 1.05 -13.29 -5.33
CA VAL A 22 2.10 -13.55 -6.32
C VAL A 22 2.73 -14.91 -6.09
N GLU A 23 3.00 -15.31 -4.84
CA GLU A 23 3.52 -16.63 -4.50
C GLU A 23 2.54 -17.74 -4.89
N GLU A 24 1.24 -17.55 -4.63
CA GLU A 24 0.17 -18.46 -5.07
C GLU A 24 0.17 -18.64 -6.60
N LEU A 25 0.36 -17.56 -7.37
CA LEU A 25 0.43 -17.60 -8.84
C LEU A 25 1.74 -18.17 -9.37
N ALA A 26 2.84 -17.99 -8.64
CA ALA A 26 4.17 -18.50 -9.00
C ALA A 26 4.38 -19.97 -8.57
N ALA A 27 3.50 -20.52 -7.75
CA ALA A 27 3.59 -21.89 -7.27
C ALA A 27 3.58 -22.88 -8.45
N LYS A 28 4.44 -23.91 -8.38
CA LYS A 28 4.56 -24.91 -9.44
C LYS A 28 3.24 -25.67 -9.59
N GLY A 29 2.61 -25.58 -10.77
CA GLY A 29 1.31 -26.18 -11.03
C GLY A 29 0.11 -25.27 -10.76
N ALA A 30 0.33 -24.02 -10.34
CA ALA A 30 -0.71 -23.01 -10.31
C ALA A 30 -1.20 -22.73 -11.73
N SER A 31 -2.52 -22.70 -11.92
CA SER A 31 -3.11 -22.18 -13.15
C SER A 31 -3.32 -20.67 -12.97
N LEU A 32 -2.94 -19.90 -13.99
CA LEU A 32 -3.28 -18.48 -14.07
C LEU A 32 -4.78 -18.36 -14.32
N THR A 33 -5.55 -18.41 -13.23
CA THR A 33 -7.01 -18.26 -13.29
C THR A 33 -7.38 -16.79 -13.43
N PRO A 34 -8.47 -16.48 -14.15
CA PRO A 34 -9.02 -15.12 -14.18
C PRO A 34 -9.24 -14.55 -12.77
N ASP A 35 -9.73 -15.36 -11.83
CA ASP A 35 -9.97 -14.96 -10.44
C ASP A 35 -8.68 -14.60 -9.70
N GLY A 36 -7.61 -15.39 -9.89
CA GLY A 36 -6.30 -15.10 -9.30
C GLY A 36 -5.68 -13.81 -9.83
N LEU A 37 -5.82 -13.57 -11.13
CA LEU A 37 -5.38 -12.33 -11.76
C LEU A 37 -6.21 -11.12 -11.30
N GLN A 38 -7.53 -11.28 -11.18
CA GLN A 38 -8.43 -10.25 -10.68
C GLN A 38 -8.12 -9.88 -9.21
N LYS A 39 -7.84 -10.88 -8.37
CA LYS A 39 -7.39 -10.69 -6.98
C LYS A 39 -6.09 -9.87 -6.94
N LEU A 40 -5.09 -10.23 -7.74
CA LEU A 40 -3.82 -9.51 -7.81
C LEU A 40 -4.00 -8.06 -8.30
N ALA A 41 -4.81 -7.85 -9.33
CA ALA A 41 -5.11 -6.51 -9.85
C ALA A 41 -5.81 -5.64 -8.79
N SER A 42 -6.75 -6.20 -8.05
CA SER A 42 -7.47 -5.50 -6.97
C SER A 42 -6.53 -5.09 -5.83
N LEU A 43 -5.62 -5.98 -5.42
CA LEU A 43 -4.60 -5.67 -4.42
C LEU A 43 -3.63 -4.56 -4.89
N GLN A 44 -3.24 -4.59 -6.15
CA GLN A 44 -2.38 -3.58 -6.74
C GLN A 44 -3.07 -2.20 -6.76
N MET A 45 -4.35 -2.13 -7.15
CA MET A 45 -5.12 -0.87 -7.14
C MET A 45 -5.25 -0.30 -5.72
N ALA A 46 -5.56 -1.15 -4.73
CA ALA A 46 -5.67 -0.73 -3.34
C ALA A 46 -4.33 -0.18 -2.80
N LEU A 47 -3.20 -0.82 -3.15
CA LEU A 47 -1.87 -0.33 -2.79
C LEU A 47 -1.54 1.02 -3.40
N THR A 48 -1.88 1.21 -4.68
CA THR A 48 -1.67 2.50 -5.35
C THR A 48 -2.45 3.60 -4.64
N ALA A 49 -3.75 3.40 -4.39
CA ALA A 49 -4.58 4.40 -3.71
C ALA A 49 -4.05 4.74 -2.31
N VAL A 50 -3.62 3.75 -1.53
CA VAL A 50 -3.05 3.99 -0.19
C VAL A 50 -1.71 4.73 -0.26
N ARG A 51 -0.87 4.44 -1.26
CA ARG A 51 0.40 5.17 -1.47
C ARG A 51 0.15 6.62 -1.85
N GLU A 52 -0.78 6.87 -2.77
CA GLU A 52 -1.18 8.22 -3.18
C GLU A 52 -1.72 9.02 -1.98
N GLU A 53 -2.54 8.39 -1.13
CA GLU A 53 -3.08 9.02 0.08
C GLU A 53 -1.99 9.36 1.09
N ILE A 54 -1.04 8.44 1.32
CA ILE A 54 0.13 8.70 2.17
C ILE A 54 0.94 9.86 1.58
N GLU A 55 1.31 9.81 0.30
CA GLU A 55 2.09 10.87 -0.35
C GLU A 55 1.40 12.24 -0.29
N ALA A 56 0.08 12.29 -0.45
CA ALA A 56 -0.69 13.54 -0.39
C ALA A 56 -0.70 14.17 1.02
N HIS A 57 -0.57 13.37 2.08
CA HIS A 57 -0.76 13.81 3.46
C HIS A 57 0.51 13.83 4.31
N ASP A 58 1.49 12.96 4.05
CA ASP A 58 2.78 12.91 4.77
C ASP A 58 3.71 14.06 4.35
N VAL A 59 3.52 14.65 3.15
CA VAL A 59 4.33 15.76 2.62
C VAL A 59 4.06 17.11 3.34
N LYS A 60 3.06 17.21 4.23
CA LYS A 60 2.73 18.47 4.92
C LYS A 60 3.40 18.70 6.28
N ILE A 61 4.20 17.75 6.79
CA ILE A 61 4.94 17.93 8.05
C ILE A 61 6.45 17.91 7.77
N GLY A 62 6.96 18.91 7.03
CA GLY A 62 8.40 19.03 6.85
C GLY A 62 8.83 19.84 5.63
N GLY A 63 8.47 21.12 5.57
CA GLY A 63 8.95 21.96 4.47
C GLY A 63 8.44 23.39 4.47
N GLY A 64 8.86 24.19 5.45
CA GLY A 64 8.66 25.65 5.40
C GLY A 64 8.39 26.24 6.77
N GLY A 65 9.40 26.86 7.37
CA GLY A 65 9.22 27.68 8.55
C GLY A 65 8.39 28.92 8.21
N GLU A 66 7.11 28.90 8.54
CA GLU A 66 6.34 30.13 8.69
C GLU A 66 6.39 30.52 10.16
N VAL A 67 7.35 31.39 10.49
CA VAL A 67 7.27 32.18 11.72
C VAL A 67 6.17 33.23 11.47
N PRO A 68 5.10 33.29 12.28
CA PRO A 68 4.12 34.36 12.15
C PRO A 68 4.82 35.69 12.44
N LEU A 69 4.76 36.63 11.50
CA LEU A 69 5.19 38.01 11.74
C LEU A 69 4.27 38.62 12.81
N LYS A 70 4.85 38.93 13.98
CA LYS A 70 4.39 39.98 14.89
C LYS A 70 5.56 40.91 15.19
#